data_AF-A0A1C5L7C6-F1
#
_entry.id   AF-A0A1C5L7C6-F1
#
_cell.length_a   1.000
_cell.length_b   1.000
_cell.length_c   1.000
_cell.angle_alpha   90.00
_cell.angle_beta   90.00
_cell.angle_gamma   90.00
#
_symmetry.space_group_name_H-M   'P 1'
#
loop_
_entity.id
_entity.type
_entity.pdbx_description
1 polymer ?
#
loop_
_entity_poly.entity_id
_entity_poly.type
_entity_poly.pdbx_seq_one_letter_code
_entity_poly.pdbx_strand_id
1 'polypeptide(L)' 'MKLWGGRFRKEENKLMEEFNKSFEFDKVLYKQDIEGSIAHVYMQGMCGLLSKEECEEITNTLIKIKEDI' A
#
# COMPACT_ATOMS: atom_id res chain seq x y z
N MET A 1 -10.17 -7.38 0.34
CA MET A 1 -9.99 -6.77 1.68
C MET A 1 -9.94 -5.27 1.49
N LYS A 2 -10.74 -4.47 2.22
CA LYS A 2 -10.71 -2.99 2.10
C LYS A 2 -9.70 -2.42 3.10
N LEU A 3 -8.86 -1.49 2.68
CA LEU A 3 -7.85 -0.83 3.52
C LEU A 3 -8.48 0.26 4.42
N TRP A 4 -9.73 0.62 4.16
CA TRP A 4 -10.51 1.62 4.88
C TRP A 4 -11.87 1.06 5.26
N GLY A 5 -12.40 1.49 6.38
CA GLY A 5 -13.68 1.01 6.90
C GLY A 5 -13.84 1.29 8.40
N GLY A 6 -14.89 0.74 8.99
CA GLY A 6 -15.10 0.75 10.46
C GLY A 6 -16.25 1.64 10.93
N ARG A 7 -16.52 2.78 10.27
CA ARG A 7 -17.67 3.63 10.63
C ARG A 7 -19.00 3.05 10.16
N PHE A 8 -19.00 2.41 9.01
CA PHE A 8 -20.17 1.79 8.38
C PHE A 8 -20.35 0.36 8.87
N ARG A 9 -21.59 -0.01 9.19
CA ARG A 9 -21.95 -1.35 9.68
C ARG A 9 -22.45 -2.29 8.58
N LYS A 10 -22.82 -1.72 7.43
CA LYS A 10 -23.28 -2.47 6.25
C LYS A 10 -22.18 -2.45 5.20
N GLU A 11 -22.15 -3.49 4.38
CA GLU A 11 -21.27 -3.53 3.22
C GLU A 11 -21.61 -2.42 2.22
N GLU A 12 -20.60 -2.00 1.47
CA GLU A 12 -20.76 -1.04 0.40
C GLU A 12 -21.59 -1.65 -0.73
N ASN A 13 -22.42 -0.83 -1.37
CA ASN A 13 -23.15 -1.27 -2.55
C ASN A 13 -22.17 -1.58 -3.70
N LYS A 14 -22.38 -2.68 -4.42
CA LYS A 14 -21.51 -3.08 -5.55
C LYS A 14 -21.35 -2.00 -6.62
N LEU A 15 -22.43 -1.29 -6.95
CA LEU A 15 -22.37 -0.20 -7.94
C LEU A 15 -21.51 0.96 -7.44
N MET A 16 -21.57 1.26 -6.14
CA MET A 16 -20.73 2.29 -5.53
C MET A 16 -19.26 1.87 -5.56
N GLU A 17 -18.96 0.62 -5.24
CA GLU A 17 -17.60 0.09 -5.29
C GLU A 17 -17.00 0.15 -6.71
N GLU A 18 -17.77 -0.25 -7.73
CA GLU A 18 -17.36 -0.17 -9.13
C GLU A 18 -17.18 1.28 -9.62
N PHE A 19 -18.00 2.20 -9.14
CA PHE A 19 -17.91 3.61 -9.50
C PHE A 19 -16.70 4.31 -8.87
N ASN A 20 -16.31 3.94 -7.63
CA ASN A 20 -15.21 4.58 -6.91
C ASN A 20 -13.84 3.98 -7.20
N LYS A 21 -13.75 2.77 -7.78
CA LYS A 21 -12.45 2.15 -8.04
C LYS A 21 -11.64 2.99 -9.04
N SER A 22 -10.39 3.29 -8.67
CA SER A 22 -9.45 4.03 -9.52
C SER A 22 -8.42 3.15 -10.22
N PHE A 23 -8.37 1.86 -9.89
CA PHE A 23 -7.35 0.91 -10.33
C PHE A 23 -7.10 0.89 -11.85
N GLU A 24 -8.17 1.00 -12.65
CA GLU A 24 -8.05 0.90 -14.11
C GLU A 24 -7.14 1.97 -14.71
N PHE A 25 -7.01 3.12 -14.06
CA PHE A 25 -6.20 4.23 -14.53
C PHE A 25 -5.01 4.55 -13.63
N ASP A 26 -5.10 4.37 -12.32
CA ASP A 26 -4.01 4.73 -11.39
C ASP A 26 -2.89 3.68 -11.31
N LYS A 27 -3.11 2.44 -11.79
CA LYS A 27 -2.09 1.37 -11.78
C LYS A 27 -0.76 1.75 -12.43
N VAL A 28 -0.77 2.76 -13.32
CA VAL A 28 0.46 3.32 -13.92
C VAL A 28 1.40 3.94 -12.89
N LEU A 29 0.91 4.27 -11.70
CA LEU A 29 1.64 4.89 -10.59
C LEU A 29 2.32 3.87 -9.66
N TYR A 30 2.27 2.57 -9.97
CA TYR A 30 2.81 1.53 -9.08
C TYR A 30 4.28 1.76 -8.69
N LYS A 31 5.10 2.27 -9.61
CA LYS A 31 6.53 2.54 -9.34
C LYS A 31 6.70 3.62 -8.28
N GLN A 32 5.92 4.69 -8.39
CA GLN A 32 5.94 5.82 -7.47
C GLN A 32 5.37 5.43 -6.10
N ASP A 33 4.31 4.64 -6.07
CA ASP A 33 3.70 4.13 -4.83
C ASP A 33 4.68 3.24 -4.04
N ILE A 34 5.41 2.36 -4.75
CA ILE A 34 6.44 1.51 -4.14
C ILE A 34 7.63 2.35 -3.65
N GLU A 35 8.10 3.32 -4.43
CA GLU A 35 9.20 4.21 -4.01
C GLU A 35 8.82 5.03 -2.76
N GLY A 36 7.59 5.57 -2.74
CA GLY A 36 7.06 6.26 -1.56
C GLY A 36 6.92 5.33 -0.36
N SER A 37 6.51 4.08 -0.57
CA SER A 37 6.41 3.07 0.48
C SER A 37 7.76 2.72 1.08
N ILE A 38 8.82 2.57 0.28
CA ILE A 38 10.18 2.32 0.78
C ILE A 38 10.66 3.51 1.64
N ALA A 39 10.44 4.75 1.19
CA ALA A 39 10.77 5.93 1.98
C ALA A 39 9.99 5.96 3.32
N HIS A 40 8.73 5.55 3.31
CA HIS A 40 7.90 5.45 4.51
C HIS A 40 8.44 4.40 5.49
N VAL A 41 8.84 3.22 5.01
CA VAL A 41 9.46 2.16 5.83
C VAL A 41 10.75 2.66 6.50
N TYR A 42 11.59 3.37 5.75
CA TYR A 42 12.82 3.96 6.31
C TYR A 42 12.51 4.95 7.45
N MET A 43 11.52 5.83 7.24
CA MET A 43 11.07 6.77 8.27
C MET A 43 10.53 6.02 9.51
N GLN A 44 9.73 4.97 9.32
CA GLN A 44 9.19 4.17 10.42
C GLN A 44 10.31 3.52 11.27
N GLY A 45 11.37 3.03 10.63
CA GLY A 45 12.57 2.54 11.33
C GLY A 45 13.27 3.63 12.15
N MET A 46 13.42 4.83 11.59
CA MET A 46 13.99 5.97 12.32
C MET A 46 13.15 6.40 13.53
N CYS A 47 11.84 6.27 13.44
CA CYS A 47 10.92 6.54 14.56
C CYS A 47 10.86 5.40 15.60
N GLY A 48 11.56 4.28 15.36
CA GLY A 48 11.52 3.11 16.24
C GLY A 48 10.19 2.37 16.22
N LEU A 49 9.39 2.54 15.16
CA LEU A 49 8.13 1.81 14.96
C LEU A 49 8.37 0.42 14.36
N LEU A 50 9.48 0.25 13.66
CA LEU A 50 9.93 -1.00 13.08
C LEU A 50 11.37 -1.30 13.53
N SER A 51 11.68 -2.58 13.69
CA SER A 51 13.05 -3.05 13.85
C SER A 51 13.83 -2.88 12.53
N LYS A 52 15.16 -2.98 12.62
CA LYS A 52 16.01 -2.94 11.44
C LYS A 52 15.70 -4.12 10.51
N GLU A 53 15.48 -5.29 11.08
CA GLU A 53 15.16 -6.52 10.36
C GLU A 53 13.82 -6.38 9.61
N GLU A 54 12.79 -5.80 10.25
CA GLU A 54 11.49 -5.53 9.64
C GLU A 54 11.62 -4.52 8.49
N CYS A 55 12.39 -3.44 8.68
CA CYS A 55 12.63 -2.46 7.62
C CYS A 55 13.31 -3.11 6.39
N GLU A 56 14.33 -3.94 6.62
CA GLU A 56 15.05 -4.65 5.55
C GLU A 56 14.13 -5.64 4.83
N GLU A 57 13.36 -6.44 5.56
CA GLU A 57 12.44 -7.42 5.00
C GLU A 57 11.35 -6.77 4.12
N ILE A 58 10.71 -5.71 4.62
CA ILE A 58 9.66 -5.00 3.89
C ILE A 58 10.26 -4.33 2.65
N THR A 59 11.41 -3.67 2.77
CA THR A 59 12.07 -2.99 1.64
C THR A 59 12.43 -3.98 0.54
N ASN A 60 13.03 -5.12 0.90
CA ASN A 60 13.40 -6.16 -0.07
C ASN A 60 12.17 -6.74 -0.77
N THR A 61 11.06 -6.92 -0.05
CA THR A 61 9.81 -7.42 -0.62
C THR A 61 9.18 -6.41 -1.56
N LEU A 62 9.18 -5.12 -1.21
CA LEU A 62 8.70 -4.05 -2.08
C LEU A 62 9.50 -3.96 -3.39
N ILE A 63 10.82 -4.14 -3.33
CA ILE A 63 11.68 -4.21 -4.53
C ILE A 63 11.29 -5.39 -5.42
N LYS A 64 11.09 -6.58 -4.83
CA LYS A 64 10.65 -7.76 -5.59
C LYS A 64 9.30 -7.54 -6.27
N ILE A 65 8.34 -6.92 -5.57
CA ILE A 65 7.02 -6.59 -6.16
C ILE A 65 7.18 -5.62 -7.33
N LYS A 66 8.07 -4.62 -7.23
CA LYS A 66 8.34 -3.67 -8.31
C LYS A 66 8.89 -4.34 -9.56
N GLU A 67 9.67 -5.41 -9.40
CA GLU A 67 10.28 -6.17 -10.49
C GLU A 67 9.31 -7.18 -11.14
N ASP A 68 8.29 -7.63 -10.41
CA ASP A 68 7.28 -8.59 -10.87
C ASP A 68 6.18 -7.95 -11.76
N ILE A 69 6.01 -6.62 -11.68
CA ILE A 69 5.00 -5.84 -12.40
C ILE A 69 5.58 -5.17 -13.65
#